data_AF-A0A7K6N4E0-F1
#
_entry.id   AF-A0A7K6N4E0-F1
#
_cell.length_a   1.000
_cell.length_b   1.000
_cell.length_c   1.000
_cell.angle_alpha   90.00
_cell.angle_beta   90.00
_cell.angle_gamma   90.00
#
_symmetry.space_group_name_H-M   'P 1'
#
loop_
_entity.id
_entity.type
_entity.pdbx_description
1 polymer ?
#
loop_
_entity_poly.entity_id
_entity_poly.type
_entity_poly.pdbx_seq_one_letter_code
_entity_poly.pdbx_strand_id
1 'polypeptide(L)'
;PRSLLVLDELDQLESKGQDVLYTLFEWPRMPGSRLVLVGLANALDLTDRSLARLGAHPAGGPRLLHFPPYTKEQLSAILQERLGQVGTVLEAAALQFCARKVSAVSGDARKALDVCRRAVEVVELEVRSQTLLKPPPGSEY
;
A
#
# COMPACT_ATOMS: atom_id res chain seq x y z
N PRO A 1 19.95 -20.56 16.75
CA PRO A 1 19.31 -19.35 16.19
C PRO A 1 18.01 -19.68 15.43
N ARG A 2 16.97 -18.84 15.57
CA ARG A 2 15.77 -18.88 14.70
C ARG A 2 16.00 -17.92 13.55
N SER A 3 15.57 -18.29 12.35
CA SER A 3 15.71 -17.47 11.14
C SER A 3 14.34 -16.97 10.71
N LEU A 4 14.22 -15.70 10.35
CA LEU A 4 13.00 -15.12 9.80
C LEU A 4 13.24 -14.81 8.32
N LEU A 5 12.40 -15.39 7.45
CA LEU A 5 12.39 -15.11 6.02
C LEU A 5 11.08 -14.37 5.69
N VAL A 6 11.22 -13.15 5.18
CA VAL A 6 10.09 -12.35 4.68
C VAL A 6 10.19 -12.31 3.17
N LEU A 7 9.13 -12.74 2.49
CA LEU A 7 9.00 -12.70 1.04
C LEU A 7 7.92 -11.67 0.70
N ASP A 8 8.30 -10.61 0.01
CA ASP A 8 7.37 -9.65 -0.57
C ASP A 8 6.95 -10.09 -1.98
N GLU A 9 5.76 -9.68 -2.42
CA GLU A 9 5.18 -10.05 -3.72
C GLU A 9 5.23 -11.57 -3.99
N LEU A 10 4.78 -12.37 -3.02
CA LEU A 10 4.78 -13.84 -3.09
C LEU A 10 4.00 -14.37 -4.31
N ASP A 11 3.04 -13.61 -4.83
CA ASP A 11 2.31 -13.86 -6.08
C ASP A 11 3.22 -13.94 -7.31
N GLN A 12 4.38 -13.29 -7.30
CA GLN A 12 5.36 -13.40 -8.39
C GLN A 12 6.02 -14.78 -8.47
N LEU A 13 5.99 -15.56 -7.39
CA LEU A 13 6.50 -16.92 -7.35
C LEU A 13 5.46 -17.95 -7.80
N GLU A 14 4.24 -17.51 -8.13
CA GLU A 14 3.21 -18.38 -8.71
C GLU A 14 3.56 -18.73 -10.16
N SER A 15 4.21 -19.88 -10.34
CA SER A 15 4.44 -20.47 -11.66
C SER A 15 3.36 -21.52 -11.98
N LYS A 16 3.26 -21.92 -13.25
CA LYS A 16 2.30 -22.95 -13.71
C LYS A 16 2.41 -24.30 -12.96
N GLY A 17 3.57 -24.59 -12.36
CA GLY A 17 3.79 -25.79 -11.56
C GLY A 17 3.55 -25.62 -10.06
N GLN A 18 3.50 -24.38 -9.56
CA GLN A 18 3.42 -24.02 -8.13
C GLN A 18 4.51 -24.63 -7.22
N ASP A 19 5.46 -25.41 -7.75
CA ASP A 19 6.46 -26.19 -7.01
C ASP A 19 7.32 -25.35 -6.06
N VAL A 20 7.64 -24.12 -6.46
CA VAL A 20 8.46 -23.19 -5.66
C VAL A 20 7.72 -22.79 -4.38
N LEU A 21 6.44 -22.42 -4.48
CA LEU A 21 5.64 -22.02 -3.32
C LEU A 21 5.49 -23.18 -2.33
N TYR A 22 5.20 -24.40 -2.81
CA TYR A 22 5.12 -25.58 -1.93
C TYR A 22 6.43 -25.82 -1.19
N THR A 23 7.55 -25.82 -1.92
CA THR A 23 8.88 -26.02 -1.35
C THR A 23 9.18 -24.99 -0.26
N LEU A 24 8.85 -23.71 -0.49
CA LEU A 24 9.02 -22.63 0.49
C LEU A 24 8.19 -22.87 1.75
N PHE A 25 6.93 -23.27 1.61
CA PHE A 25 6.04 -23.56 2.74
C PHE A 25 6.42 -24.84 3.50
N GLU A 26 7.19 -25.75 2.90
CA GLU A 26 7.74 -26.93 3.55
C GLU A 26 8.98 -26.63 4.40
N TRP A 27 9.77 -25.59 4.06
CA TRP A 27 11.01 -25.30 4.77
C TRP A 27 10.86 -25.06 6.28
N PRO A 28 9.84 -24.34 6.78
CA PRO A 28 9.58 -24.23 8.22
C PRO A 28 9.21 -25.56 8.88
N ARG A 29 8.71 -26.54 8.10
CA ARG A 29 8.23 -27.84 8.60
C ARG A 29 9.30 -28.92 8.63
N MET A 30 10.45 -28.71 7.98
CA MET A 30 11.52 -29.70 7.95
C MET A 30 12.07 -30.00 9.35
N PRO A 31 12.44 -31.27 9.66
CA PRO A 31 12.99 -31.65 10.95
C PRO A 31 14.23 -30.80 11.32
N GLY A 32 14.23 -30.23 12.52
CA GLY A 32 15.31 -29.36 12.98
C GLY A 32 15.29 -27.94 12.41
N SER A 33 14.33 -27.61 11.53
CA SER A 33 14.15 -26.25 11.03
C SER A 33 13.78 -25.29 12.16
N ARG A 34 14.39 -24.11 12.12
CA ARG A 34 14.08 -22.98 13.01
C ARG A 34 13.66 -21.75 12.20
N LEU A 35 13.15 -21.99 10.99
CA LEU A 35 12.72 -20.97 10.05
C LEU A 35 11.28 -20.53 10.33
N VAL A 36 11.07 -19.22 10.35
CA VAL A 36 9.75 -18.59 10.29
C VAL A 36 9.62 -17.94 8.92
N LEU A 37 8.59 -18.34 8.17
CA LEU A 37 8.29 -17.78 6.85
C LEU A 37 7.11 -16.82 6.95
N VAL A 38 7.27 -15.60 6.45
CA VAL A 38 6.21 -14.61 6.28
C VAL A 38 6.15 -14.24 4.80
N GLY A 39 5.00 -14.47 4.17
CA GLY A 39 4.76 -14.08 2.78
C GLY A 39 3.75 -12.94 2.71
N LEU A 40 4.05 -11.93 1.90
CA LEU A 40 3.15 -10.82 1.56
C LEU A 40 2.70 -11.01 0.12
N ALA A 41 1.41 -10.86 -0.15
CA ALA A 41 0.87 -10.93 -1.51
C ALA A 41 -0.32 -9.98 -1.66
N ASN A 42 -0.54 -9.50 -2.89
CA ASN A 42 -1.63 -8.56 -3.18
C ASN A 42 -2.92 -9.28 -3.57
N ALA A 43 -2.80 -10.39 -4.30
CA ALA A 43 -3.94 -11.20 -4.69
C ALA A 43 -4.25 -12.23 -3.59
N LEU A 44 -5.45 -12.11 -3.01
CA LEU A 44 -6.03 -13.17 -2.19
C LEU A 44 -6.21 -14.47 -2.98
N ASP A 45 -6.28 -14.44 -4.31
CA ASP A 45 -6.52 -15.64 -5.12
C ASP A 45 -5.36 -16.67 -5.10
N LEU A 46 -4.19 -16.30 -4.57
CA LEU A 46 -3.16 -17.28 -4.20
C LEU A 46 -3.68 -18.30 -3.18
N THR A 47 -4.72 -17.97 -2.41
CA THR A 47 -5.19 -18.79 -1.30
C THR A 47 -6.07 -19.95 -1.75
N ASP A 48 -6.90 -19.82 -2.77
CA ASP A 48 -7.95 -20.82 -3.00
C ASP A 48 -7.46 -22.11 -3.65
N ARG A 49 -6.48 -22.05 -4.56
CA ARG A 49 -5.92 -23.26 -5.19
C ARG A 49 -4.66 -23.77 -4.51
N SER A 50 -3.74 -22.87 -4.18
CA SER A 50 -2.43 -23.22 -3.62
C SER A 50 -2.53 -23.59 -2.14
N LEU A 51 -3.37 -22.87 -1.36
CA LEU A 51 -3.56 -23.21 0.06
C LEU A 51 -4.56 -24.33 0.30
N ALA A 52 -5.46 -24.64 -0.62
CA ALA A 52 -6.32 -25.82 -0.49
C ALA A 52 -5.49 -27.12 -0.40
N ARG A 53 -4.43 -27.23 -1.20
CA ARG A 53 -3.49 -28.36 -1.14
C ARG A 53 -2.58 -28.32 0.09
N LEU A 54 -2.12 -27.14 0.52
CA LEU A 54 -1.33 -26.99 1.75
C LEU A 54 -2.17 -27.18 3.04
N GLY A 55 -3.45 -26.85 3.01
CA GLY A 55 -4.41 -27.01 4.10
C GLY A 55 -4.88 -28.45 4.28
N ALA A 56 -4.84 -29.25 3.22
CA ALA A 56 -5.06 -30.69 3.27
C ALA A 56 -3.89 -31.46 3.95
N HIS A 57 -2.77 -30.79 4.25
CA HIS A 57 -1.66 -31.42 4.95
C HIS A 57 -2.04 -31.68 6.42
N PRO A 58 -1.74 -32.87 6.99
CA PRO A 58 -2.09 -33.23 8.38
C PRO A 58 -1.46 -32.35 9.48
N ALA A 59 -0.55 -31.43 9.11
CA ALA A 59 0.12 -30.50 10.03
C ALA A 59 -0.53 -29.09 10.03
N GLY A 60 -1.65 -28.91 9.30
CA GLY A 60 -2.33 -27.63 9.12
C GLY A 60 -1.68 -26.74 8.05
N GLY A 61 -2.42 -25.78 7.50
CA GLY A 61 -1.95 -24.81 6.50
C GLY A 61 -1.27 -23.58 7.11
N PRO A 62 -0.69 -22.67 6.29
CA PRO A 62 -0.17 -21.40 6.78
C PRO A 62 -1.27 -20.53 7.38
N ARG A 63 -0.93 -19.73 8.40
CA ARG A 63 -1.87 -18.77 8.99
C ARG A 63 -2.03 -17.56 8.07
N LEU A 64 -3.27 -17.31 7.65
CA LEU A 64 -3.61 -16.14 6.85
C LEU A 64 -3.92 -14.94 7.74
N LEU A 65 -3.37 -13.78 7.37
CA LEU A 65 -3.69 -12.49 7.96
C LEU A 65 -4.07 -11.53 6.84
N HIS A 66 -5.35 -11.19 6.78
CA HIS A 66 -5.89 -10.28 5.77
C HIS A 66 -5.80 -8.83 6.23
N PHE A 67 -5.25 -7.96 5.38
CA PHE A 67 -5.23 -6.52 5.58
C PHE A 67 -6.33 -5.88 4.71
N PRO A 68 -7.49 -5.53 5.30
CA PRO A 68 -8.55 -4.89 4.52
C PRO A 68 -8.12 -3.50 4.04
N PRO A 69 -8.75 -2.99 2.97
CA PRO A 69 -8.57 -1.61 2.55
C PRO A 69 -8.86 -0.62 3.69
N TYR A 70 -8.18 0.52 3.68
CA TYR A 70 -8.33 1.51 4.74
C TYR A 70 -9.73 2.14 4.74
N THR A 71 -10.25 2.36 5.95
CA THR A 71 -11.49 3.13 6.14
C THR A 71 -11.26 4.62 5.90
N LYS A 72 -12.35 5.38 5.75
CA LYS A 72 -12.31 6.84 5.66
C LYS A 72 -11.54 7.45 6.85
N GLU A 73 -11.80 6.98 8.05
CA GLU A 73 -11.21 7.49 9.29
C GLU A 73 -9.71 7.20 9.32
N GLN A 74 -9.31 5.98 8.94
CA GLN A 74 -7.90 5.59 8.83
C GLN A 74 -7.16 6.42 7.77
N LEU A 75 -7.74 6.58 6.58
CA LEU A 75 -7.13 7.42 5.53
C LEU A 75 -7.03 8.88 5.97
N SER A 76 -8.06 9.41 6.65
CA SER A 76 -8.03 10.79 7.15
C SER A 76 -6.90 10.98 8.16
N ALA A 77 -6.73 10.04 9.09
CA ALA A 77 -5.64 10.07 10.08
C ALA A 77 -4.26 9.97 9.41
N ILE A 78 -4.08 9.05 8.46
CA ILE A 78 -2.83 8.88 7.71
C ILE A 78 -2.47 10.17 6.96
N LEU A 79 -3.44 10.76 6.25
CA LEU A 79 -3.23 12.01 5.52
C LEU A 79 -2.87 13.15 6.45
N GLN A 80 -3.58 13.32 7.57
CA GLN A 80 -3.30 14.37 8.55
C GLN A 80 -1.91 14.21 9.18
N GLU A 81 -1.52 12.99 9.55
CA GLU A 81 -0.22 12.72 10.14
C GLU A 81 0.91 13.02 9.14
N ARG A 82 0.78 12.54 7.89
CA ARG A 82 1.82 12.69 6.87
C ARG A 82 1.94 14.13 6.36
N LEU A 83 0.82 14.79 6.08
CA LEU A 83 0.84 16.17 5.57
C LEU A 83 1.10 17.18 6.69
N GLY A 84 0.70 16.88 7.92
CA GLY A 84 0.99 17.72 9.09
C GLY A 84 2.49 17.91 9.35
N GLN A 85 3.32 16.93 8.97
CA GLN A 85 4.79 17.05 9.05
C GLN A 85 5.38 18.10 8.10
N VAL A 86 4.69 18.40 7.00
CA VAL A 86 5.14 19.33 5.95
C VAL A 86 4.55 20.74 6.15
N GLY A 87 3.65 20.91 7.14
CA GLY A 87 2.93 22.14 7.41
C GLY A 87 1.51 22.13 6.87
N THR A 88 0.74 23.19 7.16
CA THR A 88 -0.68 23.28 6.81
C THR A 88 -0.88 23.65 5.34
N VAL A 89 -0.60 22.72 4.43
CA VAL A 89 -0.75 22.91 2.97
C VAL A 89 -2.20 22.70 2.51
N LEU A 90 -2.93 21.81 3.18
CA LEU A 90 -4.32 21.47 2.86
C LEU A 90 -5.20 21.59 4.10
N GLU A 91 -6.39 22.16 3.92
CA GLU A 91 -7.39 22.25 5.00
C GLU A 91 -7.89 20.87 5.43
N ALA A 92 -8.22 20.71 6.71
CA ALA A 92 -8.73 19.45 7.26
C ALA A 92 -10.00 18.95 6.54
N ALA A 93 -10.87 19.86 6.09
CA ALA A 93 -12.07 19.52 5.32
C ALA A 93 -11.72 18.89 3.96
N ALA A 94 -10.67 19.37 3.29
CA ALA A 94 -10.19 18.82 2.03
C ALA A 94 -9.62 17.40 2.23
N LEU A 95 -8.86 17.18 3.32
CA LEU A 95 -8.34 15.85 3.66
C LEU A 95 -9.46 14.85 3.94
N GLN A 96 -10.48 15.25 4.71
CA GLN A 96 -11.65 14.41 4.95
C GLN A 96 -12.44 14.09 3.67
N PHE A 97 -12.54 15.07 2.76
CA PHE A 97 -13.18 14.87 1.46
C PHE A 97 -12.40 13.85 0.61
N CYS A 98 -11.07 14.00 0.52
CA CYS A 98 -10.17 13.09 -0.18
C CYS A 98 -10.28 11.66 0.39
N ALA A 99 -10.11 11.52 1.70
CA ALA A 99 -10.19 10.24 2.39
C ALA A 99 -11.52 9.51 2.12
N ARG A 100 -12.66 10.23 2.22
CA ARG A 100 -13.99 9.68 1.94
C ARG A 100 -14.13 9.20 0.49
N LYS A 101 -13.58 9.95 -0.47
CA LYS A 101 -13.66 9.58 -1.89
C LYS A 101 -12.78 8.37 -2.19
N VAL A 102 -11.56 8.32 -1.65
CA VAL A 102 -10.63 7.22 -1.92
C VAL A 102 -11.04 5.94 -1.21
N SER A 103 -11.55 6.01 0.04
CA SER A 103 -12.07 4.85 0.76
C SER A 103 -13.28 4.22 0.06
N ALA A 104 -14.12 5.03 -0.58
CA ALA A 104 -15.29 4.54 -1.32
C ALA A 104 -14.94 3.81 -2.63
N VAL A 105 -13.75 4.05 -3.19
CA VAL A 105 -13.32 3.46 -4.47
C VAL A 105 -12.34 2.31 -4.27
N SER A 106 -11.35 2.47 -3.39
CA SER A 106 -10.26 1.49 -3.24
C SER A 106 -9.73 1.31 -1.83
N GLY A 107 -9.81 2.33 -0.97
CA GLY A 107 -9.16 2.29 0.36
C GLY A 107 -7.63 2.27 0.31
N ASP A 108 -7.01 2.66 -0.81
CA ASP A 108 -5.56 2.68 -0.98
C ASP A 108 -4.96 4.02 -0.51
N ALA A 109 -4.04 3.95 0.46
CA ALA A 109 -3.35 5.12 1.00
C ALA A 109 -2.41 5.78 -0.01
N ARG A 110 -1.81 5.03 -0.94
CA ARG A 110 -0.94 5.57 -2.01
C ARG A 110 -1.77 6.49 -2.91
N LYS A 111 -2.93 6.02 -3.36
CA LYS A 111 -3.87 6.82 -4.16
C LYS A 111 -4.34 8.07 -3.43
N ALA A 112 -4.60 7.98 -2.12
CA ALA A 112 -4.98 9.15 -1.33
C ALA A 112 -3.89 10.22 -1.31
N LEU A 113 -2.64 9.82 -1.07
CA LEU A 113 -1.49 10.74 -1.07
C LEU A 113 -1.23 11.32 -2.47
N ASP A 114 -1.34 10.52 -3.53
CA ASP A 114 -1.17 10.97 -4.91
C ASP A 114 -2.22 12.01 -5.31
N VAL A 115 -3.47 11.86 -4.86
CA VAL A 115 -4.53 12.87 -5.08
C VAL A 115 -4.16 14.18 -4.39
N CYS A 116 -3.69 14.12 -3.14
CA CYS A 116 -3.23 15.32 -2.42
C CYS A 116 -2.03 15.96 -3.12
N ARG A 117 -1.04 15.18 -3.55
CA ARG A 117 0.13 15.67 -4.29
C ARG A 117 -0.30 16.40 -5.56
N ARG A 118 -1.18 15.78 -6.36
CA ARG A 118 -1.67 16.35 -7.61
C ARG A 118 -2.47 17.63 -7.41
N ALA A 119 -3.23 17.74 -6.32
CA ALA A 119 -3.94 18.98 -5.99
C ALA A 119 -2.96 20.14 -5.75
N VAL A 120 -1.85 19.88 -5.05
CA VAL A 120 -0.79 20.88 -4.83
C VAL A 120 -0.07 21.24 -6.12
N GLU A 121 0.29 20.24 -6.94
CA GLU A 121 0.95 20.46 -8.24
C GLU A 121 0.12 21.36 -9.17
N VAL A 122 -1.21 21.18 -9.20
CA VAL A 122 -2.11 22.02 -10.02
C VAL A 122 -2.08 23.48 -9.56
N VAL A 123 -2.17 23.73 -8.26
CA VAL A 123 -2.13 25.09 -7.70
C VAL A 123 -0.76 25.73 -7.96
N GLU A 124 0.33 24.98 -7.81
CA GLU A 124 1.67 25.47 -8.09
C GLU A 124 1.83 25.91 -9.55
N LEU A 125 1.31 25.12 -10.50
CA LEU A 125 1.34 25.46 -11.93
C LEU A 125 0.52 26.71 -12.24
N GLU A 126 -0.66 26.86 -11.66
CA GLU A 126 -1.51 28.04 -11.82
C GLU A 126 -0.82 29.31 -11.30
N VAL A 127 -0.26 29.26 -10.09
CA VAL A 127 0.46 30.40 -9.49
C VAL A 127 1.66 30.78 -10.35
N ARG A 128 2.47 29.81 -10.80
CA ARG A 128 3.62 30.07 -11.67
C ARG A 128 3.21 30.76 -12.97
N SER A 129 2.12 30.29 -13.62
CA SER A 129 1.61 30.91 -14.83
C SER A 129 1.13 32.36 -14.62
N GLN A 130 0.51 32.65 -13.47
CA GLN A 130 0.05 34.00 -13.13
C GLN A 130 1.21 34.95 -12.83
N THR A 131 2.29 34.47 -12.18
CA THR A 131 3.49 35.28 -11.97
C THR A 131 4.23 35.63 -13.25
N LEU A 132 4.19 34.78 -14.29
CA LEU A 132 4.76 35.10 -15.60
C LEU A 132 3.94 36.16 -16.37
N LEU A 133 2.66 36.31 -16.03
CA LEU A 133 1.74 37.27 -16.67
C LEU A 133 1.68 38.63 -15.95
N LYS A 134 2.30 38.77 -14.77
CA LYS A 134 2.44 40.06 -14.10
C LYS A 134 3.72 40.75 -14.57
N PRO A 135 3.66 41.87 -15.32
CA PRO A 135 4.85 42.64 -15.62
C PRO A 135 5.49 43.12 -14.29
N PRO A 136 6.81 43.24 -14.22
CA PRO A 136 7.47 43.77 -13.03
C PRO A 136 6.91 45.17 -12.72
N PRO A 137 6.67 45.50 -11.44
CA PRO A 137 6.27 46.85 -11.05
C PRO A 137 7.45 47.79 -11.33
N GLY A 138 7.44 48.44 -12.50
CA GLY A 138 8.53 49.33 -12.91
C GLY A 138 8.70 49.57 -14.42
N SER A 139 7.87 48.99 -15.30
CA SER A 139 7.93 49.24 -16.75
C SER A 139 6.80 50.16 -17.26
N GLU A 140 6.42 51.17 -16.48
CA GLU A 140 5.62 52.32 -16.94
C GLU A 140 6.43 53.60 -16.70
N TYR A 141 7.43 53.85 -17.55
CA TYR A 141 7.98 55.18 -17.81
C TYR A 141 8.54 55.23 -19.24
#